data_AF-A0A2G9GTV0-F1
#
_entry.id   AF-A0A2G9GTV0-F1
#
_cell.length_a   1.000
_cell.length_b   1.000
_cell.length_c   1.000
_cell.angle_alpha   90.00
_cell.angle_beta   90.00
_cell.angle_gamma   90.00
#
_symmetry.space_group_name_H-M   'P 1'
#
loop_
_entity.id
_entity.type
_entity.pdbx_description
1 polymer ?
#
loop_
_entity_poly.entity_id
_entity_poly.type
_entity_poly.pdbx_seq_one_letter_code
_entity_poly.pdbx_strand_id
1 'polypeptide(L)' 'MASFCEGKQSWPELVGMDAKIAVATIEKENPLVNAIIAKPYDFITFDFRCDQVWVRVDCEGIVRVVPTVGYD' A
#
# COMPACT_ATOMS: atom_id res chain seq x y z
N MET A 1 -18.09 -1.60 17.73
CA MET A 1 -16.91 -2.50 17.76
C MET A 1 -15.89 -1.92 16.82
N ALA A 2 -14.64 -1.75 17.24
CA ALA A 2 -13.59 -1.30 16.34
C ALA A 2 -13.45 -2.34 15.22
N SER A 3 -13.78 -1.96 13.99
CA SER A 3 -13.49 -2.77 12.81
C SER A 3 -11.98 -2.71 12.58
N PHE A 4 -11.24 -3.58 13.25
CA PHE A 4 -9.87 -3.86 12.86
C PHE A 4 -9.91 -4.46 11.46
N CYS A 5 -9.17 -3.89 10.53
CA CYS A 5 -9.07 -4.41 9.18
C CYS A 5 -8.50 -5.83 9.22
N GLU A 6 -9.01 -6.71 8.36
CA GLU A 6 -8.61 -8.12 8.32
C GLU A 6 -7.39 -8.35 7.41
N GLY A 7 -6.67 -9.44 7.66
CA GLY A 7 -5.48 -9.82 6.88
C GLY A 7 -4.22 -9.05 7.26
N LYS A 8 -3.14 -9.29 6.51
CA LYS A 8 -1.86 -8.59 6.72
C LYS A 8 -2.03 -7.09 6.47
N GLN A 9 -1.42 -6.27 7.34
CA GLN A 9 -1.66 -4.83 7.38
C GLN A 9 -0.47 -3.98 6.90
N SER A 10 0.74 -4.52 6.90
CA SER A 10 1.96 -3.77 6.53
C SER A 10 2.97 -4.68 5.84
N TRP A 11 3.77 -4.09 4.94
CA TRP A 11 4.74 -4.80 4.11
C TRP A 11 6.13 -4.13 4.12
N PRO A 12 6.84 -4.13 5.27
CA PRO A 12 8.16 -3.50 5.37
C PRO A 12 9.20 -4.08 4.40
N GLU A 13 9.06 -5.35 4.01
CA GLU A 13 9.93 -6.04 3.06
C GLU A 13 9.82 -5.50 1.63
N LEU A 14 8.79 -4.72 1.29
CA LEU A 14 8.58 -4.18 -0.06
C LEU A 14 9.28 -2.84 -0.29
N VAL A 15 9.81 -2.21 0.77
CA VAL A 15 10.61 -0.98 0.61
C VAL A 15 11.85 -1.29 -0.23
N GLY A 16 12.07 -0.49 -1.28
CA GLY A 16 13.15 -0.71 -2.25
C GLY A 16 12.78 -1.63 -3.42
N MET A 17 11.58 -2.20 -3.46
CA MET A 17 11.10 -2.99 -4.59
C MET A 17 10.42 -2.12 -5.67
N ASP A 18 10.29 -2.69 -6.87
CA ASP A 18 9.47 -2.11 -7.94
C ASP A 18 7.99 -2.09 -7.56
N ALA A 19 7.31 -0.99 -7.89
CA ALA A 19 5.90 -0.77 -7.56
C ALA A 19 4.97 -1.91 -7.99
N LYS A 20 5.19 -2.49 -9.17
CA LYS A 20 4.30 -3.54 -9.71
C LYS A 20 4.48 -4.85 -8.95
N ILE A 21 5.70 -5.14 -8.52
CA ILE A 21 5.99 -6.29 -7.65
C ILE A 21 5.30 -6.07 -6.30
N ALA A 22 5.40 -4.86 -5.74
CA ALA A 22 4.76 -4.54 -4.48
C ALA A 22 3.24 -4.69 -4.53
N VAL A 23 2.57 -4.13 -5.55
CA VAL A 23 1.12 -4.29 -5.77
C VAL A 23 0.73 -5.76 -5.83
N ALA A 24 1.39 -6.55 -6.68
CA ALA A 24 1.07 -7.97 -6.84
C ALA A 24 1.28 -8.77 -5.55
N THR A 25 2.33 -8.47 -4.78
CA THR A 25 2.56 -9.12 -3.49
C THR A 25 1.49 -8.76 -2.46
N ILE A 26 1.12 -7.48 -2.36
CA ILE A 26 0.11 -7.00 -1.41
C ILE A 26 -1.24 -7.67 -1.67
N GLU A 27 -1.74 -7.63 -2.91
CA GLU A 27 -3.05 -8.20 -3.27
C GLU A 27 -3.07 -9.73 -3.14
N LYS A 28 -1.91 -10.37 -3.33
CA LYS A 28 -1.76 -11.81 -3.11
C LYS A 28 -1.79 -12.18 -1.62
N GLU A 29 -1.13 -11.41 -0.77
CA GLU A 29 -1.01 -11.70 0.66
C GLU A 29 -2.22 -11.21 1.48
N ASN A 30 -2.89 -10.15 1.01
CA ASN A 30 -4.17 -9.71 1.53
C ASN A 30 -5.16 -9.46 0.37
N PRO A 31 -5.92 -10.49 -0.05
CA PRO A 31 -6.90 -10.36 -1.12
C PRO A 31 -8.09 -9.43 -0.80
N LEU A 32 -8.18 -8.91 0.42
CA LEU A 32 -9.23 -7.99 0.85
C LEU A 32 -8.90 -6.52 0.54
N VAL A 33 -7.69 -6.24 0.04
CA VAL A 33 -7.23 -4.87 -0.23
C VAL A 33 -6.90 -4.67 -1.70
N ASN A 34 -7.03 -3.43 -2.14
CA ASN A 34 -6.60 -2.93 -3.45
C ASN A 34 -5.34 -2.09 -3.27
N ALA A 35 -4.25 -2.47 -3.92
CA ALA A 35 -2.98 -1.77 -3.83
C ALA A 35 -2.82 -0.75 -4.97
N ILE A 36 -2.68 0.52 -4.63
CA ILE A 36 -2.66 1.62 -5.61
C ILE A 36 -1.31 2.33 -5.57
N ILE A 37 -0.67 2.45 -6.73
CA ILE A 37 0.59 3.16 -6.88
C ILE A 37 0.33 4.67 -6.77
N ALA A 38 1.01 5.32 -5.82
CA ALA A 38 1.03 6.78 -5.66
C ALA A 38 2.42 7.31 -6.01
N LYS A 39 2.50 8.11 -7.07
CA LYS A 39 3.74 8.75 -7.50
C LYS A 39 4.02 10.00 -6.66
N PRO A 40 5.26 10.52 -6.70
CA PRO A 40 5.56 11.80 -6.08
C PRO A 40 4.60 12.88 -6.59
N TYR A 41 4.08 13.68 -5.66
CA TYR A 41 3.15 14.79 -5.92
C TYR A 41 1.73 14.40 -6.37
N ASP A 42 1.37 13.11 -6.36
CA ASP A 42 -0.02 12.71 -6.56
C ASP A 42 -0.89 13.20 -5.37
N PHE A 43 -2.06 13.73 -5.69
CA PHE A 43 -3.07 14.07 -4.69
C PHE A 43 -3.78 12.79 -4.25
N ILE A 44 -3.34 12.20 -3.13
CA ILE A 44 -4.00 11.05 -2.49
C ILE A 44 -5.09 11.52 -1.52
N THR A 45 -6.15 10.72 -1.37
CA THR A 45 -7.24 11.01 -0.43
C THR A 45 -6.87 10.57 0.99
N PHE A 46 -7.26 11.38 1.99
CA PHE A 46 -6.96 11.17 3.41
C PHE A 46 -8.00 10.38 4.21
N ASP A 47 -8.81 9.58 3.53
CA ASP A 47 -9.80 8.71 4.17
C ASP A 47 -9.21 7.35 4.56
N PHE A 48 -9.46 6.93 5.80
CA PHE A 48 -9.06 5.61 6.28
C PHE A 48 -9.95 4.52 5.66
N ARG A 49 -9.31 3.57 4.96
CA ARG A 49 -9.97 2.50 4.22
C ARG A 49 -9.28 1.15 4.43
N CYS A 50 -10.00 0.19 5.03
CA CYS A 50 -9.49 -1.17 5.24
C CYS A 50 -9.23 -1.94 3.95
N ASP A 51 -9.82 -1.52 2.84
CA ASP A 51 -9.72 -2.15 1.53
C ASP A 51 -8.66 -1.49 0.63
N GLN A 52 -7.82 -0.61 1.17
CA GLN A 52 -6.86 0.16 0.38
C GLN A 52 -5.46 0.17 0.99
N VAL A 53 -4.46 0.03 0.13
CA VAL A 53 -3.04 0.23 0.45
C VAL A 53 -2.43 1.18 -0.58
N TRP A 54 -1.80 2.25 -0.12
CA TRP A 54 -1.03 3.16 -0.98
C TRP A 54 0.42 2.66 -1.12
N VAL A 55 0.82 2.35 -2.35
CA VAL A 55 2.19 1.99 -2.71
C VAL A 55 2.90 3.27 -3.15
N ARG A 56 3.50 3.98 -2.19
CA ARG A 56 4.19 5.26 -2.43
C ARG A 56 5.59 5.02 -3.00
N VAL A 57 5.83 5.59 -4.18
CA VAL A 57 7.07 5.39 -4.94
C VAL A 57 7.82 6.69 -5.19
N ASP A 58 9.11 6.58 -5.53
CA ASP A 58 9.87 7.70 -6.08
C ASP A 58 9.68 7.86 -7.59
N CYS A 59 10.44 8.79 -8.20
CA CYS A 59 10.42 9.05 -9.64
C CYS A 59 10.89 7.86 -10.48
N GLU A 60 11.61 6.90 -9.89
CA GLU A 60 12.07 5.67 -10.55
C GLU A 60 11.06 4.52 -10.41
N GLY A 61 9.95 4.73 -9.68
CA GLY A 61 8.94 3.70 -9.43
C GLY A 61 9.32 2.73 -8.32
N ILE A 62 10.28 3.10 -7.47
CA ILE A 62 10.74 2.29 -6.34
C ILE A 62 9.97 2.68 -5.08
N VAL A 63 9.48 1.68 -4.35
CA VAL A 63 8.73 1.88 -3.10
C VAL A 63 9.64 2.52 -2.04
N ARG A 64 9.21 3.67 -1.50
CA ARG A 64 9.98 4.44 -0.51
C ARG A 64 9.41 4.39 0.90
N VAL A 65 8.12 4.11 1.03
CA VAL A 65 7.40 4.07 2.31
C VAL A 65 6.85 2.66 2.49
N VAL A 66 6.83 2.17 3.73
CA VAL A 66 6.21 0.89 4.05
C VAL A 66 4.73 0.93 3.60
N PRO A 67 4.29 0.06 2.69
CA PRO A 67 2.88 -0.03 2.36
C PRO A 67 2.10 -0.49 3.59
N THR A 68 1.04 0.24 3.93
CA THR A 68 0.17 -0.05 5.09
C THR A 68 -1.30 0.13 4.70
N VAL A 69 -2.17 -0.73 5.24
CA VAL A 69 -3.62 -0.65 5.06
C VAL A 69 -4.19 0.57 5.77
N GLY A 70 -5.13 1.25 5.12
CA GLY A 70 -5.88 2.33 5.73
C GLY A 70 -5.11 3.65 5.73
N TYR A 71 -3.97 3.72 6.41
CA TYR A 71 -3.08 4.89 6.46
C TYR A 71 -1.68 4.47 6.94
N ASP A 72 -0.68 5.33 6.73
CA ASP A 72 0.55 5.39 7.55
C ASP A 72 0.32 6.44 8.64
#